data_AF-A0A812U4E9-F1
#
_entry.id   AF-A0A812U4E9-F1
#
_cell.length_a   1.000
_cell.length_b   1.000
_cell.length_c   1.000
_cell.angle_alpha   90.00
_cell.angle_beta   90.00
_cell.angle_gamma   90.00
#
_symmetry.space_group_name_H-M   'P 1'
#
loop_
_entity.id
_entity.type
_entity.pdbx_description
1 polymer ?
#
loop_
_entity_poly.entity_id
_entity_poly.type
_entity_poly.pdbx_seq_one_letter_code
_entity_poly.pdbx_strand_id
1 'polypeptide(L)'
;PNGTSRLLQRSFFERLLSEQIELQSSLPSDVAAAQPDLKLLDLEHLLTIRDGCSDFNTDSRSYQVHQAFLEQLERRLQELLAEKHLDPEEVTAVSKLKLPIGRMTVLTKGVAALLAGQAPGAEGFAAAEGPSAVPSLWLLPLSADAFPDHSALLICVGQEQKLPTPATGGSTTPSTAPSSSESSPKTRTRKDDD
;
A
#
# COMPACT_ATOMS: atom_id res chain seq x y z
N PRO A 1 -18.41 17.39 21.10
CA PRO A 1 -18.04 17.18 19.68
C PRO A 1 -19.18 17.66 18.76
N ASN A 2 -18.98 18.79 18.07
CA ASN A 2 -20.00 19.36 17.19
C ASN A 2 -20.01 18.61 15.84
N GLY A 3 -21.11 17.93 15.52
CA GLY A 3 -21.28 17.15 14.28
C GLY A 3 -21.23 17.96 12.98
N THR A 4 -21.20 19.30 13.07
CA THR A 4 -21.19 20.23 11.93
C THR A 4 -19.94 20.08 11.04
N SER A 5 -18.78 19.74 11.63
CA SER A 5 -17.53 19.60 10.87
C SER A 5 -17.59 18.47 9.84
N ARG A 6 -18.24 17.35 10.17
CA ARG A 6 -18.34 16.18 9.28
C ARG A 6 -19.27 16.41 8.09
N LEU A 7 -20.30 17.23 8.27
CA LEU A 7 -21.23 17.59 7.20
C LEU A 7 -20.57 18.51 6.17
N LEU A 8 -19.76 19.47 6.62
CA LEU A 8 -19.01 20.37 5.73
C LEU A 8 -17.88 19.65 4.97
N GLN A 9 -17.25 18.65 5.58
CA GLN A 9 -16.24 17.82 4.92
C GLN A 9 -16.86 16.94 3.82
N ARG A 10 -18.02 16.33 4.09
CA ARG A 10 -18.74 15.53 3.11
C ARG A 10 -19.16 16.36 1.89
N SER A 11 -19.67 17.58 2.11
CA SER A 11 -20.05 18.45 1.01
C SER A 11 -18.86 18.93 0.18
N PHE A 12 -17.65 19.01 0.76
CA PHE A 12 -16.44 19.33 0.00
C PHE A 12 -16.11 18.26 -1.05
N PHE A 13 -16.00 16.99 -0.64
CA PHE A 13 -15.70 15.91 -1.59
C PHE A 13 -16.83 15.69 -2.60
N GLU A 14 -18.10 15.77 -2.18
CA GLU A 14 -19.23 15.66 -3.12
C GLU A 14 -19.14 16.73 -4.22
N ARG A 15 -18.81 17.98 -3.87
CA ARG A 15 -18.62 19.06 -4.83
C ARG A 15 -17.38 18.86 -5.70
N LEU A 16 -16.27 18.42 -5.11
CA LEU A 16 -15.01 18.20 -5.81
C LEU A 16 -15.14 17.07 -6.84
N LEU A 17 -15.77 15.96 -6.47
CA LEU A 17 -16.02 14.79 -7.33
C LEU A 17 -17.08 15.06 -8.39
N SER A 18 -17.99 16.01 -8.16
CA SER A 18 -18.98 16.45 -9.13
C SER A 18 -18.48 17.62 -10.00
N GLU A 19 -17.19 17.95 -9.93
CA GLU A 19 -16.55 19.06 -10.69
C GLU A 19 -17.21 20.43 -10.43
N GLN A 20 -17.91 20.60 -9.30
CA GLN A 20 -18.55 21.87 -8.92
C GLN A 20 -17.56 22.87 -8.30
N ILE A 21 -16.42 22.36 -7.84
CA ILE A 21 -15.29 23.15 -7.35
C ILE A 21 -14.00 22.55 -7.88
N GLU A 22 -12.99 23.39 -8.06
CA GLU A 22 -11.63 22.97 -8.35
C GLU A 22 -10.80 23.05 -7.08
N LEU A 23 -9.94 22.05 -6.84
CA LEU A 23 -9.05 22.03 -5.68
C LEU A 23 -8.21 23.31 -5.61
N GLN A 24 -7.67 23.77 -6.74
CA GLN A 24 -6.82 24.97 -6.84
C GLN A 24 -7.52 26.29 -6.48
N SER A 25 -8.85 26.33 -6.56
CA SER A 25 -9.67 27.50 -6.21
C SER A 25 -10.23 27.43 -4.79
N SER A 26 -10.02 26.30 -4.10
CA SER A 26 -10.60 26.03 -2.79
C SER A 26 -9.88 26.80 -1.68
N LEU A 27 -10.61 27.12 -0.61
CA LEU A 27 -10.02 27.80 0.54
C LEU A 27 -9.05 26.84 1.26
N PRO A 28 -7.87 27.30 1.70
CA PRO A 28 -6.93 26.47 2.46
C PRO A 28 -7.55 25.83 3.72
N SER A 29 -8.50 26.50 4.36
CA SER A 29 -9.23 25.95 5.51
C SER A 29 -10.05 24.72 5.15
N ASP A 30 -10.70 24.72 3.99
CA ASP A 30 -11.57 23.63 3.54
C ASP A 30 -10.71 22.44 3.12
N VAL A 31 -9.62 22.70 2.40
CA VAL A 31 -8.65 21.67 1.99
C VAL A 31 -8.01 21.01 3.22
N ALA A 32 -7.56 21.81 4.20
CA ALA A 32 -7.00 21.27 5.44
C ALA A 32 -8.03 20.45 6.24
N ALA A 33 -9.29 20.91 6.29
CA ALA A 33 -10.36 20.18 6.96
C ALA A 33 -10.68 18.86 6.26
N ALA A 34 -10.52 18.75 4.94
CA ALA A 34 -10.82 17.55 4.16
C ALA A 34 -9.70 16.48 4.22
N GLN A 35 -8.46 16.85 4.51
CA GLN A 35 -7.31 15.92 4.53
C GLN A 35 -7.54 14.61 5.33
N PRO A 36 -8.07 14.62 6.56
CA PRO A 36 -8.24 13.40 7.35
C PRO A 36 -9.20 12.37 6.75
N ASP A 37 -10.08 12.83 5.85
CA ASP A 37 -11.12 12.02 5.22
C ASP A 37 -10.67 11.40 3.89
N LEU A 38 -9.48 11.76 3.37
CA LEU A 38 -8.87 11.10 2.21
C LEU A 38 -8.77 9.58 2.38
N LYS A 39 -8.58 9.11 3.62
CA LYS A 39 -8.51 7.66 3.94
C LYS A 39 -9.85 6.93 3.76
N LEU A 40 -10.96 7.66 3.74
CA LEU A 40 -12.32 7.13 3.59
C LEU A 40 -12.72 6.98 2.12
N LEU A 41 -11.96 7.58 1.21
CA LEU A 41 -12.18 7.47 -0.22
C LEU A 41 -11.64 6.13 -0.74
N ASP A 42 -12.38 5.54 -1.67
CA ASP A 42 -11.91 4.42 -2.47
C ASP A 42 -10.96 4.87 -3.59
N LEU A 43 -10.44 3.90 -4.33
CA LEU A 43 -9.49 4.13 -5.40
C LEU A 43 -10.08 4.97 -6.54
N GLU A 44 -11.36 4.78 -6.87
CA GLU A 44 -12.03 5.49 -7.96
C GLU A 44 -12.14 6.98 -7.64
N HIS A 45 -12.63 7.34 -6.44
CA HIS A 45 -12.71 8.72 -6.01
C HIS A 45 -11.34 9.41 -5.95
N LEU A 46 -10.29 8.73 -5.48
CA LEU A 46 -8.93 9.28 -5.43
C LEU A 46 -8.38 9.54 -6.84
N LEU A 47 -8.64 8.63 -7.78
CA LEU A 47 -8.24 8.80 -9.18
C LEU A 47 -8.97 9.98 -9.83
N THR A 48 -10.29 10.10 -9.64
CA THR A 48 -11.07 11.23 -10.14
C THR A 48 -10.53 12.56 -9.65
N ILE A 49 -10.24 12.67 -8.34
CA ILE A 49 -9.66 13.91 -7.78
C ILE A 49 -8.26 14.16 -8.35
N ARG A 50 -7.43 13.11 -8.48
CA ARG A 50 -6.07 13.25 -9.03
C ARG A 50 -6.08 13.77 -10.46
N ASP A 51 -6.99 13.26 -11.28
CA ASP A 51 -7.15 13.62 -12.67
C ASP A 51 -7.56 15.09 -12.83
N GLY A 52 -8.56 15.52 -12.05
CA GLY A 52 -8.97 16.94 -11.98
C GLY A 52 -7.91 17.89 -11.43
N CYS A 53 -6.82 17.37 -10.87
CA CYS A 53 -5.66 18.14 -10.39
C CYS A 53 -4.39 17.89 -11.22
N SER A 54 -4.49 17.28 -12.40
CA SER A 54 -3.33 16.94 -13.25
C SER A 54 -2.50 18.16 -13.64
N ASP A 55 -3.17 19.27 -13.96
CA ASP A 55 -2.53 20.54 -14.34
C ASP A 55 -2.07 21.39 -13.14
N PHE A 56 -2.46 21.00 -11.92
CA PHE A 56 -2.15 21.77 -10.73
C PHE A 56 -0.75 21.42 -10.18
N ASN A 57 0.26 22.07 -10.75
CA ASN A 57 1.63 22.03 -10.26
C ASN A 57 2.11 23.46 -9.95
N THR A 58 2.26 23.79 -8.66
CA THR A 58 2.69 25.11 -8.20
C THR A 58 3.66 24.98 -7.05
N ASP A 59 4.77 25.70 -7.10
CA ASP A 59 5.77 25.81 -6.02
C ASP A 59 5.50 26.99 -5.08
N SER A 60 4.38 27.69 -5.25
CA SER A 60 4.09 28.88 -4.44
C SER A 60 3.76 28.51 -3.00
N ARG A 61 4.37 29.24 -2.06
CA ARG A 61 4.13 29.09 -0.60
C ARG A 61 2.66 29.26 -0.21
N SER A 62 1.86 29.99 -1.00
CA SER A 62 0.43 30.15 -0.76
C SER A 62 -0.36 28.84 -0.90
N TYR A 63 0.19 27.83 -1.57
CA TYR A 63 -0.46 26.55 -1.85
C TYR A 63 0.10 25.38 -1.03
N GLN A 64 0.89 25.62 0.02
CA GLN A 64 1.47 24.55 0.86
C GLN A 64 0.41 23.57 1.38
N VAL A 65 -0.78 24.05 1.76
CA VAL A 65 -1.87 23.19 2.22
C VAL A 65 -2.40 22.28 1.10
N HIS A 66 -2.47 22.80 -0.13
CA HIS A 66 -2.93 22.05 -1.30
C HIS A 66 -1.89 21.02 -1.73
N GLN A 67 -0.60 21.38 -1.71
CA GLN A 67 0.50 20.45 -1.93
C GLN A 67 0.45 19.29 -0.92
N ALA A 68 0.33 19.60 0.38
CA ALA A 68 0.22 18.57 1.43
C ALA A 68 -1.01 17.67 1.24
N PHE A 69 -2.13 18.22 0.74
CA PHE A 69 -3.31 17.43 0.39
C PHE A 69 -3.02 16.48 -0.78
N LEU A 70 -2.39 16.97 -1.87
CA LEU A 70 -2.02 16.15 -3.02
C LEU A 70 -1.01 15.05 -2.65
N GLU A 71 -0.03 15.35 -1.81
CA GLU A 71 0.92 14.36 -1.30
C GLU A 71 0.23 13.25 -0.50
N GLN A 72 -0.76 13.61 0.34
CA GLN A 72 -1.55 12.62 1.08
C GLN A 72 -2.46 11.81 0.15
N LEU A 73 -3.07 12.45 -0.84
CA LEU A 73 -3.90 11.81 -1.84
C LEU A 73 -3.08 10.78 -2.63
N GLU A 74 -1.91 11.18 -3.15
CA GLU A 74 -1.03 10.31 -3.93
C GLU A 74 -0.50 9.14 -3.09
N ARG A 75 -0.11 9.41 -1.83
CA ARG A 75 0.27 8.36 -0.88
C ARG A 75 -0.83 7.33 -0.72
N ARG A 76 -2.08 7.77 -0.48
CA ARG A 76 -3.22 6.88 -0.27
C ARG A 76 -3.55 6.08 -1.53
N LEU A 77 -3.49 6.71 -2.69
CA LEU A 77 -3.70 6.07 -3.99
C LEU A 77 -2.68 4.96 -4.22
N GLN A 78 -1.39 5.23 -3.97
CA GLN A 78 -0.33 4.22 -4.10
C GLN A 78 -0.49 3.07 -3.09
N GLU A 79 -0.89 3.35 -1.84
CA GLU A 79 -1.18 2.32 -0.85
C GLU A 79 -2.32 1.39 -1.30
N LEU A 80 -3.44 1.94 -1.78
CA LEU A 80 -4.57 1.14 -2.28
C LEU A 80 -4.22 0.33 -3.51
N LEU A 81 -3.41 0.89 -4.42
CA LEU A 81 -2.92 0.14 -5.58
C LEU A 81 -2.04 -1.04 -5.16
N ALA A 82 -1.15 -0.84 -4.20
CA ALA A 82 -0.34 -1.93 -3.67
C ALA A 82 -1.22 -3.00 -3.01
N GLU A 83 -2.19 -2.61 -2.19
CA GLU A 83 -3.14 -3.53 -1.55
C GLU A 83 -3.97 -4.35 -2.55
N LYS A 84 -4.29 -3.77 -3.72
CA LYS A 84 -5.02 -4.49 -4.79
C LYS A 84 -4.16 -5.55 -5.50
N HIS A 85 -2.84 -5.43 -5.44
CA HIS A 85 -1.90 -6.28 -6.17
C HIS A 85 -1.10 -7.24 -5.28
N LEU A 86 -1.19 -7.08 -3.95
CA LEU A 86 -0.53 -7.93 -2.97
C LEU A 86 -1.53 -8.87 -2.33
N ASP A 87 -1.09 -10.09 -2.02
CA ASP A 87 -1.92 -10.99 -1.23
C ASP A 87 -2.06 -10.47 0.22
N PRO A 88 -3.20 -10.71 0.91
CA PRO A 88 -3.44 -10.18 2.26
C PRO A 88 -2.34 -10.52 3.29
N GLU A 89 -1.72 -11.69 3.13
CA GLU A 89 -0.59 -12.14 3.97
C GLU A 89 0.67 -11.30 3.72
N GLU A 90 0.95 -10.96 2.46
CA GLU A 90 2.08 -10.14 2.04
C GLU A 90 1.90 -8.68 2.47
N VAL A 91 0.68 -8.14 2.35
CA VAL A 91 0.32 -6.76 2.72
C VAL A 91 0.79 -6.40 4.13
N THR A 92 0.72 -7.35 5.07
CA THR A 92 1.14 -7.15 6.46
C THR A 92 2.67 -7.15 6.59
N ALA A 93 3.34 -8.08 5.91
CA ALA A 93 4.80 -8.21 5.91
C ALA A 93 5.48 -7.01 5.23
N VAL A 94 4.85 -6.46 4.19
CA VAL A 94 5.43 -5.40 3.34
C VAL A 94 4.81 -4.02 3.54
N SER A 95 4.25 -3.74 4.72
CA SER A 95 3.61 -2.46 5.03
C SER A 95 4.45 -1.22 4.68
N LYS A 96 5.78 -1.28 4.88
CA LYS A 96 6.73 -0.20 4.53
C LYS A 96 6.97 -0.04 3.03
N LEU A 97 6.63 -1.06 2.23
CA LEU A 97 6.87 -1.11 0.79
C LEU A 97 5.63 -0.80 -0.04
N LYS A 98 4.45 -0.66 0.59
CA LYS A 98 3.20 -0.31 -0.10
C LYS A 98 3.36 0.90 -1.02
N LEU A 99 3.98 1.96 -0.52
CA LEU A 99 4.19 3.19 -1.29
C LEU A 99 5.10 2.96 -2.52
N PRO A 100 6.33 2.39 -2.38
CA PRO A 100 7.15 1.99 -3.53
C PRO A 100 6.43 1.09 -4.53
N ILE A 101 5.74 0.05 -4.07
CA ILE A 101 5.03 -0.92 -4.91
C ILE A 101 3.90 -0.23 -5.70
N GLY A 102 3.10 0.60 -5.03
CA GLY A 102 2.05 1.38 -5.65
C GLY A 102 2.59 2.32 -6.74
N ARG A 103 3.66 3.05 -6.43
CA ARG A 103 4.33 3.93 -7.40
C ARG A 103 4.84 3.17 -8.62
N MET A 104 5.51 2.05 -8.41
CA MET A 104 6.02 1.20 -9.50
C MET A 104 4.87 0.62 -10.35
N THR A 105 3.76 0.30 -9.71
CA THR A 105 2.55 -0.17 -10.40
C THR A 105 2.00 0.88 -11.35
N VAL A 106 1.84 2.13 -10.87
CA VAL A 106 1.39 3.25 -11.71
C VAL A 106 2.34 3.46 -12.89
N LEU A 107 3.65 3.56 -12.62
CA LEU A 107 4.65 3.80 -13.66
C LEU A 107 4.64 2.70 -14.72
N THR A 108 4.59 1.44 -14.32
CA THR A 108 4.65 0.33 -15.27
C THR A 108 3.37 0.24 -16.10
N LYS A 109 2.20 0.43 -15.48
CA LYS A 109 0.93 0.48 -16.23
C LYS A 109 0.92 1.64 -17.22
N GLY A 110 1.40 2.81 -16.80
CA GLY A 110 1.55 3.97 -17.68
C GLY A 110 2.48 3.71 -18.87
N VAL A 111 3.67 3.15 -18.62
CA VAL A 111 4.63 2.78 -19.68
C VAL A 111 4.06 1.71 -20.61
N ALA A 112 3.41 0.68 -20.08
CA ALA A 112 2.80 -0.38 -20.88
C ALA A 112 1.70 0.19 -21.80
N ALA A 113 0.85 1.09 -21.29
CA ALA A 113 -0.17 1.77 -22.08
C ALA A 113 0.47 2.62 -23.20
N LEU A 114 1.50 3.42 -22.87
CA LEU A 114 2.23 4.22 -23.85
C LEU A 114 2.86 3.37 -24.96
N LEU A 115 3.49 2.24 -24.61
CA LEU A 115 4.10 1.32 -25.56
C LEU A 115 3.08 0.58 -26.42
N ALA A 116 1.87 0.34 -25.91
CA ALA A 116 0.75 -0.20 -26.67
C ALA A 116 0.13 0.83 -27.63
N GLY A 117 0.65 2.06 -27.70
CA GLY A 117 0.09 3.14 -28.51
C GLY A 117 -1.20 3.72 -27.92
N GLN A 118 -1.55 3.38 -26.67
CA GLN A 118 -2.64 4.02 -25.94
C GLN A 118 -2.10 5.37 -25.45
N ALA A 119 -2.24 6.40 -26.30
CA ALA A 119 -1.87 7.74 -25.91
C ALA A 119 -2.70 8.19 -24.70
N PRO A 120 -2.09 8.88 -23.71
CA PRO A 120 -2.85 9.52 -22.64
C PRO A 120 -3.82 10.52 -23.27
N GLY A 121 -5.12 10.29 -23.10
CA GLY A 121 -6.19 11.11 -23.69
C GLY A 121 -6.79 10.58 -24.99
N ALA A 122 -6.38 9.40 -25.49
CA ALA A 122 -7.15 8.71 -26.51
C ALA A 122 -8.43 8.16 -25.87
N GLU A 123 -9.58 8.80 -26.17
CA GLU A 123 -10.89 8.37 -25.69
C GLU A 123 -11.10 6.87 -25.93
N GLY A 124 -11.19 6.10 -24.84
CA GLY A 124 -11.38 4.66 -24.88
C GLY A 124 -10.21 3.86 -24.30
N PHE A 125 -10.01 3.94 -22.99
CA PHE A 125 -9.46 2.80 -22.25
C PHE A 125 -10.49 1.67 -22.30
N ALA A 126 -10.58 0.97 -23.42
CA ALA A 126 -11.23 -0.34 -23.43
C ALA A 126 -10.49 -1.19 -22.39
N ALA A 127 -11.22 -1.61 -21.37
CA ALA A 127 -10.70 -2.49 -20.33
C ALA A 127 -10.04 -3.67 -21.04
N ALA A 128 -8.71 -3.75 -20.98
CA ALA A 128 -8.01 -4.91 -21.47
C ALA A 128 -8.45 -6.09 -20.60
N GLU A 129 -9.44 -6.85 -21.07
CA GLU A 129 -9.90 -8.10 -20.47
C GLU A 129 -8.80 -9.14 -20.68
N GLY A 130 -7.81 -9.07 -19.82
CA GLY A 130 -6.79 -10.08 -19.63
C GLY A 130 -6.32 -10.00 -18.19
N PRO A 131 -5.79 -11.09 -17.60
CA PRO A 131 -5.11 -10.97 -16.33
C PRO A 131 -4.04 -9.90 -16.51
N SER A 132 -4.21 -8.78 -15.81
CA SER A 132 -3.22 -7.70 -15.73
C SER A 132 -2.01 -8.29 -15.05
N ALA A 133 -1.22 -9.06 -15.80
CA ALA A 133 0.02 -9.64 -15.37
C ALA A 133 0.95 -8.46 -15.15
N VAL A 134 0.97 -8.01 -13.90
CA VAL A 134 2.10 -7.28 -13.36
C VAL A 134 3.33 -8.10 -13.77
N PRO A 135 4.28 -7.52 -14.54
CA PRO A 135 5.41 -8.29 -15.04
C PRO A 135 6.12 -8.98 -13.87
N SER A 136 6.40 -10.28 -14.00
CA SER A 136 7.20 -11.08 -13.05
C SER A 136 8.62 -10.53 -12.83
N LEU A 137 9.00 -9.47 -13.54
CA LEU A 137 10.25 -8.72 -13.40
C LEU A 137 10.39 -7.90 -12.10
N TRP A 138 9.36 -7.81 -11.25
CA TRP A 138 9.43 -6.95 -10.05
C TRP A 138 9.96 -7.67 -8.81
N LEU A 139 10.03 -8.99 -8.86
CA LEU A 139 10.65 -9.81 -7.82
C LEU A 139 11.76 -10.58 -8.52
N LEU A 140 13.00 -10.14 -8.34
CA LEU A 140 14.11 -11.01 -8.68
C LEU A 140 14.20 -12.08 -7.59
N PRO A 141 14.02 -13.37 -7.93
CA PRO A 141 14.30 -14.43 -6.99
C PRO A 141 15.77 -14.31 -6.61
N LEU A 142 16.02 -14.14 -5.31
CA LEU A 142 17.37 -14.08 -4.78
C LEU A 142 17.90 -15.49 -4.63
N SER A 143 19.16 -15.71 -5.02
CA SER A 143 19.85 -16.95 -4.65
C SER A 143 20.06 -16.96 -3.14
N ALA A 144 19.62 -18.05 -2.50
CA ALA A 144 19.81 -18.28 -1.06
C ALA A 144 21.30 -18.20 -0.65
N ASP A 145 22.22 -18.52 -1.57
CA ASP A 145 23.66 -18.46 -1.33
C ASP A 145 24.19 -17.03 -1.19
N ALA A 146 23.54 -16.07 -1.86
CA ALA A 146 23.96 -14.66 -1.86
C ALA A 146 23.21 -13.83 -0.80
N PHE A 147 22.00 -14.23 -0.45
CA PHE A 147 21.13 -13.50 0.48
C PHE A 147 20.37 -14.48 1.40
N PRO A 148 21.05 -15.09 2.38
CA PRO A 148 20.48 -16.17 3.19
C PRO A 148 19.23 -15.76 3.97
N ASP A 149 19.09 -14.49 4.33
CA ASP A 149 17.97 -13.98 5.13
C ASP A 149 16.85 -13.32 4.30
N HIS A 150 16.88 -13.43 2.96
CA HIS A 150 15.99 -12.66 2.08
C HIS A 150 15.49 -13.52 0.91
N SER A 151 14.18 -13.51 0.65
CA SER A 151 13.56 -14.34 -0.40
C SER A 151 13.41 -13.63 -1.75
N ALA A 152 13.39 -12.30 -1.77
CA ALA A 152 13.20 -11.52 -2.99
C ALA A 152 13.85 -10.14 -2.90
N LEU A 153 14.24 -9.60 -4.07
CA LEU A 153 14.70 -8.23 -4.22
C LEU A 153 13.68 -7.44 -5.03
N LEU A 154 13.19 -6.35 -4.44
CA LEU A 154 12.37 -5.38 -5.14
C LEU A 154 13.30 -4.37 -5.80
N ILE A 155 13.42 -4.43 -7.14
CA ILE A 155 14.15 -3.39 -7.87
C ILE A 155 13.26 -2.16 -7.98
N CYS A 156 13.43 -1.25 -7.02
CA CYS A 156 13.02 0.14 -7.19
C CYS A 156 14.13 0.85 -7.98
N VAL A 157 13.84 1.33 -9.19
CA VAL A 157 14.81 2.10 -9.98
C VAL A 157 15.25 3.32 -9.16
N GLY A 158 16.47 3.29 -8.61
CA GLY A 158 17.08 4.36 -7.79
C GLY A 158 17.36 4.04 -6.31
N GLN A 159 16.87 2.91 -5.76
CA GLN A 159 17.16 2.47 -4.39
C GLN A 159 17.06 0.94 -4.30
N GLU A 160 18.15 0.25 -3.98
CA GLU A 160 18.08 -1.18 -3.64
C GLU A 160 17.48 -1.34 -2.23
N GLN A 161 16.37 -2.08 -2.10
CA GLN A 161 15.81 -2.48 -0.81
C GLN A 161 15.73 -4.00 -0.71
N LYS A 162 16.26 -4.55 0.39
CA LYS A 162 16.26 -5.98 0.68
C LYS A 162 15.07 -6.31 1.59
N LEU A 163 14.26 -7.32 1.24
CA LEU A 163 13.15 -7.79 2.09
C LEU A 163 13.58 -8.94 3.02
N PRO A 164 13.24 -8.88 4.32
CA PRO A 164 13.45 -10.02 5.21
C PRO A 164 12.51 -11.18 4.85
N THR A 165 13.02 -12.41 4.97
CA THR A 165 12.20 -13.62 4.80
C THR A 165 11.11 -13.68 5.88
N PRO A 166 9.82 -13.90 5.53
CA PRO A 166 8.79 -14.15 6.53
C PRO A 166 9.17 -15.39 7.34
N ALA A 167 9.14 -15.30 8.67
CA ALA A 167 9.48 -16.41 9.55
C ALA A 167 8.54 -17.58 9.27
N THR A 168 9.04 -18.59 8.56
CA THR A 168 8.28 -19.82 8.29
C THR A 168 7.94 -20.47 9.61
N GLY A 169 6.69 -20.34 10.03
CA GLY A 169 6.15 -21.05 11.19
C GLY A 169 6.43 -22.54 11.01
N GLY A 170 7.17 -23.11 11.97
CA GLY A 170 7.57 -24.51 11.95
C GLY A 170 6.37 -25.42 11.76
N SER A 171 6.32 -26.11 10.62
CA SER A 171 5.41 -27.22 10.38
C SER A 171 5.86 -28.39 11.26
N THR A 172 5.25 -28.52 12.43
CA THR A 172 5.46 -29.67 13.32
C THR A 172 4.67 -30.85 12.76
N THR A 173 5.35 -31.75 12.04
CA THR A 173 4.82 -33.07 11.69
C THR A 173 4.57 -33.92 12.93
N PRO A 174 3.45 -34.66 13.05
CA PRO A 174 3.20 -35.55 14.18
C PRO A 174 4.04 -36.83 14.01
N SER A 175 5.08 -36.96 14.84
CA SER A 175 5.89 -38.18 14.94
C SER A 175 5.16 -39.23 15.78
N THR A 176 4.86 -40.35 15.15
CA THR A 176 4.29 -41.58 15.70
C THR A 176 5.14 -42.16 16.83
N ALA A 177 4.48 -42.66 17.88
CA ALA A 177 5.03 -43.37 19.03
C ALA A 177 5.77 -44.68 18.66
N PRO A 178 6.57 -45.24 19.59
CA PRO A 178 6.08 -46.43 20.27
C PRO A 178 6.32 -46.47 21.79
N SER A 179 5.73 -47.50 22.38
CA SER A 179 5.37 -47.76 23.78
C SER A 179 6.46 -48.35 24.69
N SER A 180 6.16 -48.30 26.01
CA SER A 180 6.61 -49.19 27.10
C SER A 180 8.04 -48.96 27.63
N SER A 181 8.38 -49.04 28.92
CA SER A 181 7.73 -49.40 30.19
C SER A 181 8.76 -49.21 31.34
N GLU A 182 8.30 -49.22 32.61
CA GLU A 182 9.08 -49.40 33.87
C GLU A 182 10.06 -48.27 34.29
N SER A 183 10.30 -47.92 35.57
CA SER A 183 9.82 -48.37 36.88
C SER A 183 10.13 -47.26 37.92
N SER A 184 9.28 -47.08 38.93
CA SER A 184 9.54 -46.30 40.17
C SER A 184 10.69 -46.91 41.01
N PRO A 185 11.07 -46.44 42.24
CA PRO A 185 10.66 -45.26 43.05
C PRO A 185 11.83 -44.52 43.79
N LYS A 186 11.48 -43.67 44.80
CA LYS A 186 12.26 -43.19 45.98
C LYS A 186 13.16 -41.94 45.75
N THR A 187 13.35 -40.93 46.62
CA THR A 187 13.05 -40.69 48.05
C THR A 187 13.15 -39.17 48.38
N ARG A 188 12.21 -38.65 49.19
CA ARG A 188 12.32 -37.69 50.34
C ARG A 188 13.63 -36.91 50.59
N THR A 189 13.56 -35.57 50.68
CA THR A 189 14.06 -34.65 51.76
C THR A 189 13.78 -33.20 51.31
N ARG A 190 12.89 -32.40 51.92
CA ARG A 190 12.96 -31.63 53.19
C ARG A 190 14.25 -30.83 53.35
N LYS A 191 14.19 -29.51 53.12
CA LYS A 191 14.91 -28.50 53.91
C LYS A 191 14.31 -27.11 53.72
N ASP A 192 13.77 -26.60 54.82
CA ASP A 192 13.48 -25.19 55.10
C ASP A 192 14.78 -24.36 55.05
N ASP A 193 14.72 -23.08 54.68
CA ASP A 193 15.49 -21.99 55.30
C ASP A 193 14.96 -20.64 54.76
N ASP A 194 14.98 -19.66 55.67
CA ASP A 194 14.38 -18.30 55.74
C ASP A 194 14.20 -17.44 54.47
#